data_AF-B3FTP6-F1
#
_entry.id   AF-B3FTP6-F1
#
_cell.length_a   1.000
_cell.length_b   1.000
_cell.length_c   1.000
_cell.angle_alpha   90.00
_cell.angle_beta   90.00
_cell.angle_gamma   90.00
#
_symmetry.space_group_name_H-M   'P 1'
#
loop_
_entity.id
_entity.type
_entity.pdbx_description
1 polymer ?
#
loop_
_entity_poly.entity_id
_entity_poly.type
_entity_poly.pdbx_seq_one_letter_code
_entity_poly.pdbx_strand_id
1 'polypeptide(L)' 'GLIGYGLEIVENIPIEIESNIHNEQYLKTKRDKMGHQIMKG' A
#
# COMPACT_ATOMS: atom_id res chain seq x y z
N GLY A 1 19.35 7.82 9.30
CA GLY A 1 17.89 7.63 9.53
C GLY A 1 17.27 8.93 10.00
N LEU A 2 15.93 9.04 10.00
CA LEU A 2 15.17 10.24 10.39
C LEU A 2 15.54 10.79 11.79
N ILE A 3 16.01 9.92 12.69
CA ILE A 3 16.54 10.27 14.02
C ILE A 3 17.67 11.32 13.96
N GLY A 4 18.52 11.29 12.93
CA GLY A 4 19.58 12.28 12.73
C GLY A 4 19.09 13.68 12.36
N TYR A 5 17.81 13.81 12.02
CA TYR A 5 17.09 15.07 11.77
C TYR A 5 16.18 15.44 12.95
N GLY A 6 16.26 14.72 14.08
CA GLY A 6 15.37 14.93 15.22
C GLY A 6 13.92 14.47 14.99
N LEU A 7 13.68 13.62 13.98
CA LEU A 7 12.35 13.08 13.68
C LEU A 7 12.22 11.65 14.19
N GLU A 8 11.23 11.42 15.05
CA GLU A 8 10.87 10.11 15.58
C GLU A 8 9.58 9.59 14.92
N ILE A 9 9.56 8.30 14.59
CA ILE A 9 8.36 7.64 14.06
C ILE A 9 7.47 7.27 15.24
N VAL A 10 6.32 7.94 15.35
CA VAL A 10 5.35 7.69 16.43
C VAL A 10 4.38 6.55 16.10
N GLU A 11 4.04 6.39 14.83
CA GLU A 11 3.14 5.33 14.35
C GLU A 11 3.30 5.06 12.84
N ASN A 12 2.77 3.94 12.37
CA ASN A 12 2.69 3.61 10.95
C ASN A 12 1.22 3.43 10.55
N ILE A 13 0.68 4.39 9.81
CA ILE A 13 -0.69 4.33 9.28
C ILE A 13 -0.63 3.80 7.84
N PRO A 14 -1.32 2.69 7.50
CA PRO A 14 -1.46 2.24 6.13
C PRO A 14 -2.19 3.29 5.29
N ILE A 15 -1.64 3.62 4.12
CA ILE A 15 -2.29 4.50 3.15
C ILE A 15 -2.88 3.62 2.06
N GLU A 16 -4.21 3.51 2.03
CA GLU A 16 -4.93 2.81 0.97
C GLU A 16 -5.35 3.78 -0.13
N ILE A 17 -5.14 3.37 -1.38
CA ILE A 17 -5.43 4.17 -2.58
C ILE A 17 -6.26 3.30 -3.52
N GLU A 18 -7.28 3.89 -4.14
CA GLU A 18 -8.08 3.21 -5.15
C GLU A 18 -7.26 2.83 -6.40
N SER A 19 -7.66 1.75 -7.06
CA SER A 19 -7.08 1.37 -8.34
C SER A 19 -7.45 2.38 -9.42
N ASN A 20 -6.52 2.65 -10.34
CA ASN A 20 -6.76 3.41 -11.55
C ASN A 20 -6.79 2.49 -12.78
N ILE A 21 -7.20 3.04 -13.93
CA ILE A 21 -7.35 2.29 -15.18
C ILE A 21 -6.06 1.59 -15.65
N HIS A 22 -4.89 2.09 -15.26
CA HIS A 22 -3.61 1.54 -15.70
C HIS A 22 -3.13 0.40 -14.80
N ASN A 23 -3.47 0.42 -13.50
CA ASN A 23 -2.97 -0.56 -12.53
C ASN A 23 -4.03 -1.59 -12.09
N GLU A 24 -5.30 -1.43 -12.50
CA GLU A 24 -6.40 -2.31 -12.09
C GLU A 24 -6.13 -3.79 -12.37
N GLN A 25 -5.67 -4.14 -13.58
CA GLN A 25 -5.39 -5.53 -13.95
C GLN A 25 -4.23 -6.13 -13.16
N TYR A 26 -3.20 -5.32 -12.89
CA TYR A 26 -2.07 -5.73 -12.07
C TYR A 26 -2.51 -6.02 -10.64
N LEU A 27 -3.29 -5.12 -10.04
CA LEU A 27 -3.80 -5.26 -8.67
C LEU A 27 -4.76 -6.45 -8.53
N LYS A 28 -5.64 -6.69 -9.51
CA LYS A 28 -6.48 -7.90 -9.57
C LYS A 28 -5.65 -9.17 -9.58
N THR A 29 -4.59 -9.21 -10.39
CA THR A 29 -3.68 -10.37 -10.44
C THR A 29 -3.00 -10.60 -9.08
N LYS A 30 -2.54 -9.54 -8.43
CA LYS A 30 -1.89 -9.61 -7.11
C LYS A 30 -2.85 -10.12 -6.04
N ARG A 31 -4.12 -9.71 -6.07
CA ARG A 31 -5.17 -10.20 -5.18
C ARG A 31 -5.52 -11.66 -5.45
N ASP A 32 -5.90 -11.96 -6.69
CA ASP A 32 -6.54 -13.23 -7.04
C ASP A 32 -5.55 -14.39 -7.19
N LYS A 33 -4.36 -14.12 -7.74
CA LYS A 33 -3.37 -15.17 -8.04
C LYS A 33 -2.24 -15.26 -7.03
N MET A 34 -1.95 -14.17 -6.31
CA MET A 34 -0.79 -14.10 -5.42
C MET A 34 -1.19 -13.93 -3.94
N GLY A 35 -2.48 -13.98 -3.62
CA GLY A 35 -2.98 -13.97 -2.24
C GLY A 35 -2.77 -12.64 -1.50
N HIS A 36 -2.53 -11.53 -2.20
CA HIS A 36 -2.39 -10.23 -1.55
C HIS A 36 -3.76 -9.75 -1.08
N GLN A 37 -3.86 -9.29 0.17
CA GLN A 37 -5.08 -8.69 0.70
C GLN A 37 -5.12 -7.20 0.36
N ILE A 38 -5.36 -6.90 -0.91
CA ILE A 38 -5.48 -5.53 -1.45
C ILE A 38 -6.81 -5.38 -2.18
N MET A 39 -7.25 -4.14 -2.43
CA MET A 39 -8.57 -3.83 -3.03
C MET A 39 -9.76 -4.22 -2.15
N LYS A 40 -9.60 -4.20 -0.82
CA LYS A 40 -10.72 -4.31 0.13
C LYS A 40 -11.25 -2.90 0.42
N GLY A 41 -12.20 -2.45 -0.39
CA GLY A 41 -12.96 -1.21 -0.22
C GLY A 41 -14.43 -1.49 -0.47
#